data_AF-A0A4R0HTF1-F1
#
_entry.id   AF-A0A4R0HTF1-F1
#
_cell.length_a   1.000
_cell.length_b   1.000
_cell.length_c   1.000
_cell.angle_alpha   90.00
_cell.angle_beta   90.00
_cell.angle_gamma   90.00
#
_symmetry.space_group_name_H-M   'P 1'
#
loop_
_entity.id
_entity.type
_entity.pdbx_description
1 polymer ?
#
loop_
_entity_poly.entity_id
_entity_poly.type
_entity_poly.pdbx_seq_one_letter_code
_entity_poly.pdbx_strand_id
1 'polypeptide(L)'
;MGLDANYPAVTMNDPNGHVTVYNEDHLPIGQLGPTPYESPSVNVTCRRKAWDDLYWYRLLNPEGFPFPADEAYVGADETHELNPGQPYPIPDCASGCPIKIAQAAGAGLLVIGGAAAAAAWRRRARSLGTA
;
A
#
# COMPACT_ATOMS: atom_id res chain seq x y z
N MET A 1 -2.22 -8.46 17.09
CA MET A 1 -1.08 -8.89 16.24
C MET A 1 0.16 -8.07 16.59
N GLY A 2 1.37 -8.63 16.46
CA GLY A 2 2.61 -7.90 16.70
C GLY A 2 3.06 -7.08 15.49
N LEU A 3 3.77 -5.97 15.71
CA LEU A 3 4.35 -5.17 14.62
C LEU A 3 5.69 -5.75 14.16
N ASP A 4 5.89 -5.89 12.85
CA ASP A 4 7.18 -6.17 12.21
C ASP A 4 7.93 -4.86 11.95
N ALA A 5 9.17 -4.76 12.44
CA ALA A 5 10.02 -3.58 12.32
C ALA A 5 10.48 -3.29 10.88
N ASN A 6 10.35 -4.25 9.96
CA ASN A 6 10.78 -4.10 8.57
C ASN A 6 9.68 -3.56 7.65
N TYR A 7 8.48 -3.32 8.18
CA TYR A 7 7.34 -2.82 7.43
C TYR A 7 6.85 -1.50 8.01
N PRO A 8 6.35 -0.57 7.17
CA PRO A 8 5.66 0.59 7.69
C PRO A 8 4.41 0.15 8.47
N ALA A 9 3.99 1.00 9.40
CA ALA A 9 2.84 0.75 10.25
C ALA A 9 1.95 1.99 10.29
N VAL A 10 0.66 1.74 10.40
CA VAL A 10 -0.34 2.77 10.68
C VAL A 10 -0.95 2.51 12.03
N THR A 11 -1.43 3.58 12.65
CA THR A 11 -2.14 3.55 13.91
C THR A 11 -3.40 4.38 13.80
N MET A 12 -4.38 4.03 14.61
CA MET A 12 -5.68 4.71 14.61
C MET A 12 -5.56 6.17 15.04
N ASN A 13 -6.41 7.03 14.48
CA ASN A 13 -6.49 8.45 14.82
C ASN A 13 -7.05 8.67 16.23
N ASP A 14 -8.05 7.89 16.63
CA ASP A 14 -8.61 7.91 17.98
C ASP A 14 -8.02 6.76 18.82
N PRO A 15 -7.20 7.04 19.85
CA PRO A 15 -6.58 6.00 20.68
C PRO A 15 -7.59 5.22 21.55
N ASN A 16 -8.80 5.74 21.74
CA ASN A 16 -9.86 5.06 22.50
C ASN A 16 -10.96 4.47 21.60
N GLY A 17 -10.85 4.68 20.28
CA GLY A 17 -11.84 4.27 19.30
C GLY A 17 -11.64 2.84 18.82
N HIS A 18 -12.18 2.57 17.63
CA HIS A 18 -11.90 1.38 16.83
C HIS A 18 -11.90 1.78 15.36
N VAL A 19 -11.20 1.01 14.52
CA VAL A 19 -11.20 1.18 13.05
C VAL A 19 -11.64 -0.11 12.41
N THR A 20 -12.58 -0.03 11.47
CA THR A 20 -13.08 -1.24 10.80
C THR A 20 -12.06 -1.75 9.79
N VAL A 21 -11.84 -3.06 9.78
CA VAL A 21 -11.00 -3.75 8.80
C VAL A 21 -11.91 -4.36 7.73
N TYR A 22 -11.59 -4.12 6.48
CA TYR A 22 -12.34 -4.58 5.31
C TYR A 22 -11.53 -5.56 4.47
N ASN A 23 -12.18 -6.48 3.78
CA ASN A 23 -11.53 -7.35 2.79
C ASN A 23 -11.45 -6.70 1.38
N GLU A 24 -10.95 -7.44 0.40
CA GLU A 24 -10.90 -7.06 -1.02
C GLU A 24 -12.25 -6.74 -1.67
N ASP A 25 -13.35 -7.27 -1.11
CA ASP A 25 -14.73 -7.01 -1.56
C ASP A 25 -15.39 -5.86 -0.79
N HIS A 26 -14.65 -5.15 0.06
CA HIS A 26 -15.16 -4.09 0.94
C HIS A 26 -16.21 -4.57 1.96
N LEU A 27 -16.11 -5.83 2.38
CA LEU A 27 -16.90 -6.38 3.48
C LEU A 27 -16.13 -6.22 4.80
N PRO A 28 -16.80 -5.83 5.90
CA PRO A 28 -16.16 -5.72 7.20
C PRO A 28 -15.80 -7.12 7.73
N ILE A 29 -14.53 -7.33 8.06
CA ILE A 29 -14.00 -8.60 8.54
C ILE A 29 -13.50 -8.56 9.98
N GLY A 30 -13.28 -7.36 10.55
CA GLY A 30 -12.75 -7.21 11.91
C GLY A 30 -12.59 -5.75 12.31
N GLN A 31 -11.92 -5.51 13.44
CA GLN A 31 -11.69 -4.16 13.98
C GLN A 31 -10.27 -4.03 14.54
N LEU A 32 -9.67 -2.85 14.41
CA LEU A 32 -8.49 -2.44 15.17
C LEU A 32 -8.92 -1.65 16.39
N GLY A 33 -8.15 -1.70 17.46
CA GLY A 33 -8.46 -0.96 18.69
C GLY A 33 -7.62 -1.38 19.89
N PRO A 34 -7.76 -0.68 21.03
CA PRO A 34 -7.24 -1.15 22.32
C PRO A 34 -7.94 -2.46 22.74
N THR A 35 -7.36 -3.20 23.69
CA THR A 35 -7.98 -4.43 24.22
C THR A 35 -9.47 -4.19 24.56
N PRO A 36 -10.41 -5.03 24.09
CA PRO A 36 -10.25 -6.42 23.61
C PRO A 36 -9.95 -6.60 22.11
N TYR A 37 -9.77 -5.52 21.34
CA TYR A 37 -9.47 -5.62 19.90
C TYR A 37 -8.02 -6.05 19.62
N GLU A 38 -7.74 -6.35 18.36
CA GLU A 38 -6.55 -7.06 17.89
C GLU A 38 -5.25 -6.29 18.16
N SER A 39 -5.25 -4.98 17.92
CA SER A 39 -4.17 -4.01 18.17
C SER A 39 -4.60 -2.62 17.66
N PRO A 40 -4.20 -1.51 18.31
CA PRO A 40 -4.44 -0.15 17.80
C PRO A 40 -3.53 0.24 16.61
N SER A 41 -2.50 -0.56 16.34
CA SER A 41 -1.55 -0.34 15.24
C SER A 41 -1.31 -1.62 14.46
N VAL A 42 -1.10 -1.51 13.15
CA VAL A 42 -0.90 -2.64 12.24
C VAL A 42 0.15 -2.33 11.17
N ASN A 43 0.89 -3.34 10.73
CA ASN A 43 1.76 -3.20 9.56
C ASN A 43 0.96 -3.18 8.27
N VAL A 44 1.43 -2.35 7.35
CA VAL A 44 0.84 -2.17 6.04
C VAL A 44 1.88 -2.39 4.97
N THR A 45 1.41 -2.67 3.76
CA THR A 45 2.25 -2.91 2.59
C THR A 45 2.25 -1.75 1.63
N CYS A 46 1.09 -1.12 1.43
CA CYS A 46 0.93 -0.02 0.49
C CYS A 46 -0.36 0.77 0.74
N ARG A 47 -0.48 1.93 0.09
CA ARG A 47 -1.68 2.76 0.04
C ARG A 47 -2.31 2.71 -1.35
N ARG A 48 -3.63 2.60 -1.47
CA ARG A 48 -4.34 2.69 -2.74
C ARG A 48 -5.52 3.63 -2.65
N LYS A 49 -5.92 4.18 -3.79
CA LYS A 49 -7.23 4.81 -3.94
C LYS A 49 -8.25 3.74 -4.35
N ALA A 50 -9.29 3.55 -3.57
CA ALA A 50 -10.32 2.53 -3.76
C ALA A 50 -11.60 2.95 -3.03
N TRP A 51 -12.73 2.30 -3.34
CA TRP A 51 -14.05 2.46 -2.71
C TRP A 51 -14.42 3.91 -2.36
N ASP A 52 -15.31 4.50 -3.16
CA ASP A 52 -15.72 5.91 -3.02
C ASP A 52 -14.59 6.93 -3.18
N ASP A 53 -13.57 6.58 -3.96
CA ASP A 53 -12.42 7.45 -4.25
C ASP A 53 -11.65 7.88 -2.98
N LEU A 54 -11.68 7.03 -1.94
CA LEU A 54 -10.96 7.21 -0.68
C LEU A 54 -9.61 6.50 -0.71
N TYR A 55 -8.73 6.88 0.22
CA TYR A 55 -7.44 6.23 0.40
C TYR A 55 -7.53 5.13 1.44
N TRP A 56 -6.92 4.00 1.13
CA TRP A 56 -6.94 2.79 1.96
C TRP A 56 -5.53 2.23 2.09
N TYR A 57 -5.19 1.76 3.28
CA TYR A 57 -3.95 1.03 3.52
C TYR A 57 -4.20 -0.46 3.47
N ARG A 58 -3.41 -1.17 2.66
CA ARG A 58 -3.42 -2.63 2.62
C ARG A 58 -2.59 -3.17 3.78
N LEU A 59 -3.17 -4.03 4.60
CA LEU A 59 -2.49 -4.71 5.70
C LEU A 59 -1.43 -5.66 5.16
N LEU A 60 -0.38 -5.87 5.96
CA LEU A 60 0.64 -6.87 5.68
C LEU A 60 0.10 -8.30 5.80
N ASN A 61 -0.65 -8.55 6.87
CA ASN A 61 -1.25 -9.85 7.12
C ASN A 61 -2.77 -9.71 7.31
N PRO A 62 -3.59 -10.30 6.42
CA PRO A 62 -5.04 -10.40 6.61
C PRO A 62 -5.43 -11.52 7.58
N GLU A 63 -4.51 -12.40 7.97
CA GLU A 63 -4.77 -13.46 8.94
C GLU A 63 -5.04 -12.89 10.34
N GLY A 64 -5.83 -13.61 11.13
CA GLY A 64 -6.15 -13.25 12.51
C GLY A 64 -7.51 -12.57 12.69
N PHE A 65 -8.19 -12.22 11.60
CA PHE A 65 -9.58 -11.77 11.63
C PHE A 65 -10.56 -12.95 11.50
N PRO A 66 -11.78 -12.85 12.07
CA PRO A 66 -12.78 -13.93 12.05
C PRO A 66 -13.18 -14.44 10.66
N PHE A 67 -13.06 -13.59 9.63
CA PHE A 67 -13.43 -13.92 8.26
C PHE A 67 -12.18 -14.07 7.39
N PRO A 68 -12.08 -15.16 6.60
CA PRO A 68 -10.98 -15.34 5.67
C PRO A 68 -11.01 -14.25 4.59
N ALA A 69 -9.83 -13.70 4.29
CA ALA A 69 -9.64 -12.69 3.25
C ALA A 69 -8.26 -12.88 2.61
N ASP A 70 -8.18 -12.68 1.29
CA ASP A 70 -6.89 -12.68 0.60
C ASP A 70 -6.13 -11.37 0.85
N GLU A 71 -6.87 -10.28 1.05
CA GLU A 71 -6.32 -8.95 1.33
C GLU A 71 -7.19 -8.23 2.38
N ALA A 72 -6.54 -7.47 3.27
CA ALA A 72 -7.25 -6.69 4.28
C ALA A 72 -6.85 -5.21 4.19
N TYR A 73 -7.79 -4.34 4.54
CA TYR A 73 -7.70 -2.90 4.33
C TYR A 73 -8.25 -2.11 5.51
N VAL A 74 -7.66 -0.95 5.78
CA VAL A 74 -8.16 0.06 6.72
C VAL A 74 -8.18 1.44 6.08
N GLY A 75 -9.15 2.26 6.47
CA GLY A 75 -9.32 3.62 5.96
C GLY A 75 -8.14 4.51 6.35
N ALA A 76 -7.61 5.27 5.38
CA ALA A 76 -6.55 6.24 5.62
C ALA A 76 -7.05 7.54 6.28
N ASP A 77 -8.36 7.75 6.32
CA ASP A 77 -9.04 8.82 7.05
C ASP A 77 -9.23 8.50 8.55
N GLU A 78 -9.26 7.21 8.90
CA GLU A 78 -9.37 6.74 10.29
C GLU A 78 -8.01 6.40 10.92
N THR A 79 -6.94 6.42 10.12
CA THR A 79 -5.58 6.04 10.55
C THR A 79 -4.54 7.07 10.11
N HIS A 80 -3.37 7.05 10.76
CA HIS A 80 -2.20 7.81 10.37
C HIS A 80 -0.94 6.95 10.47
N GLU A 81 0.12 7.36 9.77
CA GLU A 81 1.43 6.70 9.86
C GLU A 81 1.94 6.76 11.30
N LEU A 82 2.28 5.60 11.86
CA LEU A 82 2.78 5.52 13.24
C LEU A 82 4.14 6.21 13.39
N ASN A 83 4.99 6.16 12.36
CA ASN A 83 6.30 6.81 12.33
C ASN A 83 6.52 7.52 10.98
N PRO A 84 5.98 8.75 10.81
CA PRO A 84 6.10 9.48 9.55
C PRO A 84 7.58 9.73 9.20
N GLY A 85 7.99 9.35 7.99
CA GLY A 85 9.31 9.69 7.45
C GLY A 85 10.50 8.86 7.97
N GLN A 86 10.28 7.73 8.65
CA GLN A 86 11.35 6.84 9.15
C GLN A 86 11.07 5.37 8.82
N PRO A 87 12.11 4.58 8.54
CA PRO A 87 12.89 4.62 7.31
C PRO A 87 12.11 4.14 6.06
N TYR A 88 10.84 3.74 6.18
CA TYR A 88 10.04 3.18 5.08
C TYR A 88 8.76 4.01 4.88
N PRO A 89 8.71 4.93 3.89
CA PRO A 89 7.45 5.56 3.52
C PRO A 89 6.47 4.48 3.01
N ILE A 90 5.17 4.65 3.25
CA ILE A 90 4.17 3.73 2.70
C ILE A 90 4.08 3.97 1.19
N PRO A 91 4.47 3.00 0.33
CA PRO A 91 4.38 3.17 -1.11
C PRO A 91 2.93 3.10 -1.58
N ASP A 92 2.63 3.69 -2.73
CA ASP A 92 1.34 3.42 -3.38
C ASP A 92 1.32 1.97 -3.91
N CYS A 93 0.17 1.31 -3.87
CA CYS A 93 0.05 -0.08 -4.32
C CYS A 93 0.35 -0.18 -5.82
N ALA A 94 1.35 -0.99 -6.19
CA ALA A 94 1.64 -1.26 -7.58
C ALA A 94 0.45 -1.98 -8.22
N SER A 95 0.00 -1.51 -9.38
CA SER A 95 -0.92 -2.27 -10.23
C SER A 95 -0.15 -3.48 -10.82
N GLY A 96 -0.09 -4.58 -10.07
CA GLY A 96 0.58 -5.84 -10.44
C GLY A 96 1.80 -6.17 -9.55
N CYS A 97 1.74 -7.33 -8.88
CA CYS A 97 2.69 -7.92 -7.91
C CYS A 97 4.20 -7.90 -8.28
N PRO A 98 5.13 -8.24 -7.35
CA PRO A 98 5.06 -8.35 -5.89
C PRO A 98 6.04 -7.39 -5.18
N ILE A 99 5.77 -7.15 -3.90
CA ILE A 99 6.66 -6.40 -3.01
C ILE A 99 7.96 -7.18 -2.84
N LYS A 100 9.00 -6.77 -3.56
CA LYS A 100 10.36 -6.91 -3.06
C LYS A 100 10.63 -5.67 -2.23
N ILE A 101 10.64 -5.82 -0.90
CA ILE A 101 11.35 -4.89 -0.02
C ILE A 101 12.84 -5.05 -0.34
N ALA A 102 13.26 -4.46 -1.45
CA ALA A 102 14.66 -4.22 -1.74
C ALA A 102 14.90 -2.77 -1.36
N GLN A 103 15.50 -2.60 -0.19
CA GLN A 103 16.37 -1.49 0.17
C GLN A 103 16.57 -0.46 -0.97
N ALA A 104 15.72 0.56 -1.02
CA ALA A 104 15.98 1.74 -1.82
C ALA A 104 16.46 2.87 -0.90
N ALA A 105 17.52 2.58 -0.14
CA ALA A 105 18.44 3.60 0.31
C ALA A 105 19.16 4.10 -0.95
N GLY A 106 18.68 5.21 -1.52
CA GLY A 106 19.23 5.74 -2.76
C GLY A 106 18.50 6.98 -3.19
N ALA A 107 18.76 8.09 -2.51
CA ALA A 107 18.43 9.41 -2.99
C ALA A 107 18.96 9.63 -4.42
N GLY A 108 18.14 10.30 -5.25
CA GLY A 108 18.62 11.04 -6.42
C GLY A 108 18.07 10.53 -7.76
N LEU A 109 17.03 11.17 -8.27
CA LEU A 109 17.11 12.02 -9.49
C LEU A 109 15.71 12.43 -9.95
N LEU A 110 15.49 13.74 -9.91
CA LEU A 110 14.50 14.48 -10.69
C LEU A 110 14.59 14.09 -12.18
N VAL A 111 13.48 13.68 -12.81
CA VAL A 111 13.20 14.03 -14.22
C VAL A 111 11.71 14.27 -14.42
N ILE A 112 11.42 15.54 -14.69
CA ILE A 112 10.15 16.08 -15.17
C ILE A 112 10.06 15.82 -16.69
N GLY A 113 8.87 15.47 -17.20
CA GLY A 113 8.57 15.38 -18.64
C GLY A 113 8.68 13.95 -19.16
N GLY A 114 7.73 13.38 -19.89
CA GLY A 114 6.79 13.93 -20.85
C GLY A 114 6.63 12.86 -21.94
N ALA A 115 5.43 12.73 -22.50
CA ALA A 115 5.09 11.74 -23.52
C ALA A 115 6.11 11.67 -24.69
N ALA A 116 6.99 10.67 -24.73
CA ALA A 116 7.92 10.50 -25.85
C ALA A 116 8.44 9.06 -26.11
N ALA A 117 7.90 8.01 -25.48
CA ALA A 117 8.47 6.65 -25.64
C ALA A 117 7.83 5.78 -26.74
N ALA A 118 6.74 6.19 -27.39
CA ALA A 118 6.03 5.33 -28.35
C ALA A 118 6.45 5.50 -29.83
N ALA A 119 7.21 6.53 -30.20
CA ALA A 119 7.47 6.87 -31.62
C ALA A 119 8.87 6.47 -32.15
N ALA A 120 9.80 6.03 -31.31
CA ALA A 120 11.17 5.74 -31.73
C ALA A 120 11.37 4.32 -32.29
N TRP A 121 10.55 3.35 -31.88
CA TRP A 121 10.72 1.95 -32.30
C TRP A 121 10.17 1.63 -33.69
N ARG A 122 9.16 2.35 -34.18
CA ARG A 122 8.57 2.10 -35.51
C ARG A 122 9.43 2.59 -36.69
N ARG A 123 10.45 3.44 -36.45
CA ARG A 123 11.32 3.94 -37.52
C ARG A 123 12.51 3.03 -37.83
N ARG A 124 12.88 2.10 -36.95
CA ARG A 124 14.03 1.19 -37.19
C ARG A 124 13.67 -0.06 -38.01
N ALA A 125 12.39 -0.41 -38.10
CA ALA A 125 11.92 -1.59 -38.86
C ALA A 125 11.68 -1.33 -40.36
N ARG A 126 11.84 -0.08 -40.85
CA ARG A 126 11.62 0.27 -42.27
C ARG A 126 12.88 0.53 -43.10
N SER A 127 14.08 0.38 -42.54
CA SER A 127 15.35 0.59 -43.28
C SER A 127 16.17 -0.68 -43.49
N LEU A 128 15.59 -1.87 -43.33
CA LEU A 128 16.27 -3.16 -43.55
C LEU A 128 15.55 -4.07 -44.57
N GLY A 129 14.98 -3.48 -45.62
CA GLY A 129 14.42 -4.26 -46.72
C GLY A 129 14.22 -3.42 -47.96
N THR A 130 15.26 -3.34 -48.80
CA THR A 130 15.28 -3.39 -50.28
C THR A 130 16.61 -2.80 -50.76
N ALA A 131 17.54 -3.67 -51.10
CA ALA A 131 18.50 -3.48 -52.17
C ALA A 131 18.54 -4.80 -52.95
#